data_AF-A0A1E9HEX7-F1
#
_entry.id   AF-A0A1E9HEX7-F1
#
_cell.length_a   1.000
_cell.length_b   1.000
_cell.length_c   1.000
_cell.angle_alpha   90.00
_cell.angle_beta   90.00
_cell.angle_gamma   90.00
#
_symmetry.space_group_name_H-M   'P 1'
#
loop_
_entity.id
_entity.type
_entity.pdbx_description
1 polymer ?
#
loop_
_entity_poly.entity_id
_entity_poly.type
_entity_poly.pdbx_seq_one_letter_code
_entity_poly.pdbx_strand_id
1 'polypeptide(L)'
;MGDEMPTAHKPVVYPTANMLDFPASVTQCADVRQGPLGTCWLMAPLIAGEVTVSGFCDRLILHSTGTLAVVDVGSAPVTTNIPAHAHDRSGSRDGTVNSATLIEAAAQTVLGSRLEGHLPFKGFQFLFGSPGAAIPALPGLARAALRAAAHALDSGRPVVAATLPRRRSFTLADEHNGRQVRITPNHVYAVVGHTQSKPGSDCSGGLLMRNPVLTGRTDIDVDALHLSADQLTEATMTLFIGPKPAPSRKGANTGQRAEPQ
;
A
#
# COMPACT_ATOMS: atom_id res chain seq x y z
N MET A 1 -21.42 -45.97 -0.37
CA MET A 1 -20.17 -46.11 -1.14
C MET A 1 -20.45 -45.50 -2.51
N GLY A 2 -19.86 -44.38 -2.94
CA GLY A 2 -18.79 -43.58 -2.36
C GLY A 2 -18.95 -42.11 -2.74
N ASP A 3 -18.25 -41.27 -2.00
CA ASP A 3 -18.11 -39.84 -2.19
C ASP A 3 -17.45 -39.50 -3.54
N GLU A 4 -18.08 -38.64 -4.33
CA GLU A 4 -17.36 -37.84 -5.33
C GLU A 4 -17.10 -36.44 -4.77
N MET A 5 -15.82 -36.14 -4.59
CA MET A 5 -15.31 -34.85 -4.15
C MET A 5 -15.64 -33.73 -5.15
N PRO A 6 -15.90 -32.49 -4.69
CA PRO A 6 -16.02 -31.36 -5.60
C PRO A 6 -14.67 -31.06 -6.25
N THR A 7 -14.65 -31.14 -7.58
CA THR A 7 -13.52 -30.80 -8.45
C THR A 7 -13.01 -29.39 -8.17
N ALA A 8 -11.70 -29.28 -7.95
CA ALA A 8 -10.97 -28.03 -7.82
C ALA A 8 -11.29 -27.08 -9.00
N HIS A 9 -11.73 -25.86 -8.67
CA HIS A 9 -11.87 -24.79 -9.65
C HIS A 9 -10.51 -24.50 -10.28
N LYS A 10 -10.42 -24.70 -11.60
CA LYS A 10 -9.28 -24.23 -12.41
C LYS A 10 -9.20 -22.70 -12.30
N PRO A 11 -8.00 -22.12 -12.15
CA PRO A 11 -7.84 -20.67 -12.21
C PRO A 11 -8.28 -20.16 -13.59
N VAL A 12 -9.21 -19.20 -13.58
CA VAL A 12 -9.65 -18.52 -14.80
C VAL A 12 -8.51 -17.60 -15.25
N VAL A 13 -7.88 -17.94 -16.35
CA VAL A 13 -6.92 -17.09 -17.05
C VAL A 13 -7.71 -16.24 -18.05
N TYR A 14 -7.74 -14.92 -17.86
CA TYR A 14 -8.30 -13.99 -18.83
C TYR A 14 -7.22 -13.57 -19.85
N PRO A 15 -7.57 -13.47 -21.14
CA PRO A 15 -6.61 -13.22 -22.20
C PRO A 15 -6.15 -11.76 -22.21
N THR A 16 -4.83 -11.56 -22.12
CA THR A 16 -4.15 -10.29 -22.33
C THR A 16 -4.03 -10.01 -23.83
N ALA A 17 -4.81 -9.04 -24.32
CA ALA A 17 -4.57 -8.47 -25.63
C ALA A 17 -4.68 -6.94 -25.56
N ASN A 18 -3.57 -6.28 -25.87
CA ASN A 18 -3.40 -4.83 -26.09
C ASN A 18 -3.29 -3.93 -24.84
N MET A 19 -2.25 -4.14 -24.04
CA MET A 19 -1.66 -3.08 -23.21
C MET A 19 -0.14 -3.08 -23.45
N LEU A 20 0.31 -2.12 -24.25
CA LEU A 20 1.74 -1.92 -24.52
C LEU A 20 2.47 -1.56 -23.22
N ASP A 21 3.41 -2.43 -22.85
CA ASP A 21 4.56 -2.22 -21.96
C ASP A 21 4.33 -1.68 -20.54
N PHE A 22 3.38 -2.25 -19.81
CA PHE A 22 3.40 -2.22 -18.34
C PHE A 22 3.57 -3.65 -17.79
N PRO A 23 4.49 -3.90 -16.85
CA PRO A 23 4.58 -5.21 -16.22
C PRO A 23 3.25 -5.48 -15.50
N ALA A 24 2.53 -6.51 -15.95
CA ALA A 24 1.24 -6.97 -15.42
C ALA A 24 1.26 -7.27 -13.90
N SER A 25 2.44 -7.24 -13.27
CA SER A 25 2.63 -7.35 -11.82
C SER A 25 2.32 -6.07 -11.04
N VAL A 26 2.28 -4.90 -11.68
CA VAL A 26 1.99 -3.61 -11.00
C VAL A 26 0.49 -3.33 -10.91
N THR A 27 -0.32 -3.89 -11.80
CA THR A 27 -1.79 -3.75 -11.83
C THR A 27 -2.51 -4.69 -10.84
N GLN A 28 -1.86 -5.74 -10.34
CA GLN A 28 -2.32 -6.52 -9.17
C GLN A 28 -1.92 -5.87 -7.83
N CYS A 29 -1.78 -4.54 -7.81
CA CYS A 29 -1.43 -3.81 -6.62
C CYS A 29 -2.45 -4.13 -5.51
N ALA A 30 -2.01 -4.88 -4.50
CA ALA A 30 -2.62 -5.17 -3.21
C ALA A 30 -4.15 -5.00 -3.14
N ASP A 31 -4.88 -6.09 -2.88
CA ASP A 31 -6.31 -6.05 -2.56
C ASP A 31 -6.55 -5.37 -1.20
N VAL A 32 -6.24 -4.08 -1.11
CA VAL A 32 -6.19 -3.26 0.09
C VAL A 32 -6.90 -1.96 -0.24
N ARG A 33 -7.99 -1.71 0.49
CA ARG A 33 -8.86 -0.55 0.38
C ARG A 33 -9.06 0.03 1.76
N GLN A 34 -9.02 1.35 1.82
CA GLN A 34 -9.40 2.07 3.03
C GLN A 34 -10.92 2.04 3.25
N GLY A 35 -11.32 1.73 4.47
CA GLY A 35 -12.69 1.91 4.97
C GLY A 35 -13.02 3.37 5.35
N PRO A 36 -14.19 3.60 5.99
CA PRO A 36 -14.67 4.94 6.35
C PRO A 36 -13.86 5.63 7.46
N LEU A 37 -12.89 4.95 8.09
CA LEU A 37 -12.22 5.41 9.32
C LEU A 37 -11.07 6.41 9.11
N GLY A 38 -10.83 6.89 7.89
CA GLY A 38 -9.78 7.88 7.62
C GLY A 38 -8.34 7.35 7.76
N THR A 39 -8.13 6.03 7.66
CA THR A 39 -6.85 5.33 7.90
C THR A 39 -5.90 5.34 6.71
N CYS A 40 -5.95 6.37 5.85
CA CYS A 40 -5.06 6.50 4.68
C CYS A 40 -3.57 6.36 5.04
N TRP A 41 -3.19 6.90 6.21
CA TRP A 41 -1.85 6.85 6.77
C TRP A 41 -1.37 5.43 7.12
N LEU A 42 -2.27 4.45 7.27
CA LEU A 42 -1.96 3.03 7.48
C LEU A 42 -2.08 2.23 6.19
N MET A 43 -3.15 2.48 5.42
CA MET A 43 -3.47 1.73 4.20
C MET A 43 -2.48 2.00 3.07
N ALA A 44 -2.03 3.24 2.88
CA ALA A 44 -1.03 3.55 1.87
C ALA A 44 0.32 2.85 2.14
N PRO A 45 0.87 2.85 3.37
CA PRO A 45 2.03 2.02 3.71
C PRO A 45 1.84 0.52 3.50
N LEU A 46 0.65 -0.04 3.77
CA LEU A 46 0.35 -1.45 3.49
C LEU A 46 0.43 -1.76 1.99
N ILE A 47 -0.20 -0.92 1.17
CA ILE A 47 -0.12 -1.03 -0.30
C ILE A 47 1.35 -0.94 -0.75
N ALA A 48 2.11 0.03 -0.23
CA ALA A 48 3.53 0.19 -0.57
C ALA A 48 4.38 -1.02 -0.13
N GLY A 49 4.06 -1.61 1.03
CA GLY A 49 4.68 -2.84 1.51
C GLY A 49 4.41 -4.02 0.58
N GLU A 50 3.17 -4.19 0.12
CA GLU A 50 2.77 -5.25 -0.80
C GLU A 50 3.40 -5.10 -2.19
N VAL A 51 3.52 -3.86 -2.70
CA VAL A 51 4.28 -3.57 -3.94
C VAL A 51 5.74 -3.96 -3.79
N THR A 52 6.31 -3.74 -2.61
CA THR A 52 7.72 -4.03 -2.33
C THR A 52 7.98 -5.51 -2.14
N VAL A 53 7.08 -6.22 -1.45
CA VAL A 53 7.16 -7.64 -1.14
C VAL A 53 5.77 -8.24 -1.29
N SER A 54 5.59 -9.08 -2.31
CA SER A 54 4.32 -9.80 -2.49
C SER A 54 4.01 -10.71 -1.28
N GLY A 55 2.77 -10.66 -0.84
CA GLY A 55 2.25 -11.25 0.39
C GLY A 55 2.70 -10.53 1.65
N PHE A 56 3.06 -9.25 1.59
CA PHE A 56 3.49 -8.47 2.76
C PHE A 56 2.40 -8.48 3.84
N CYS A 57 1.16 -8.15 3.48
CA CYS A 57 0.06 -8.12 4.43
C CYS A 57 -0.17 -9.47 5.11
N ASP A 58 -0.15 -10.56 4.33
CA ASP A 58 -0.36 -11.92 4.85
C ASP A 58 0.77 -12.40 5.76
N ARG A 59 1.99 -11.92 5.53
CA ARG A 59 3.15 -12.23 6.38
C ARG A 59 3.04 -11.58 7.76
N LEU A 60 2.35 -10.44 7.87
CA LEU A 60 2.10 -9.81 9.16
C LEU A 60 1.08 -10.62 9.97
N ILE A 61 0.28 -11.51 9.35
CA ILE A 61 -0.63 -12.39 10.09
C ILE A 61 0.14 -13.62 10.57
N LEU A 62 0.42 -13.68 11.88
CA LEU A 62 1.09 -14.83 12.50
C LEU A 62 0.13 -15.99 12.73
N HIS A 63 -1.09 -15.67 13.18
CA HIS A 63 -2.13 -16.65 13.50
C HIS A 63 -3.51 -16.00 13.42
N SER A 64 -4.53 -16.79 13.06
CA SER A 64 -5.93 -16.37 13.11
C SER A 64 -6.84 -17.55 13.45
N THR A 65 -7.85 -17.29 14.28
CA THR A 65 -8.97 -18.21 14.57
C THR A 65 -10.26 -17.67 13.94
N GLY A 66 -11.43 -18.20 14.32
CA GLY A 66 -12.71 -17.62 13.91
C GLY A 66 -13.04 -16.26 14.54
N THR A 67 -12.34 -15.87 15.61
CA THR A 67 -12.67 -14.66 16.39
C THR A 67 -11.47 -13.78 16.73
N LEU A 68 -10.25 -14.29 16.63
CA LEU A 68 -9.02 -13.59 17.00
C LEU A 68 -7.97 -13.65 15.90
N ALA A 69 -7.14 -12.62 15.80
CA ALA A 69 -5.96 -12.60 14.96
C ALA A 69 -4.75 -12.09 15.75
N VAL A 70 -3.57 -12.63 15.44
CA VAL A 70 -2.28 -12.17 15.96
C VAL A 70 -1.50 -11.58 14.80
N VAL A 71 -1.20 -10.29 14.88
CA VAL A 71 -0.53 -9.52 13.82
C VAL A 71 0.85 -9.08 14.31
N ASP A 72 1.91 -9.44 13.58
CA ASP A 72 3.27 -8.96 13.80
C ASP A 72 3.42 -7.54 13.25
N VAL A 73 3.53 -6.56 14.14
CA VAL A 73 3.59 -5.14 13.77
C VAL A 73 4.82 -4.52 14.38
N GLY A 74 5.93 -4.50 13.62
CA GLY A 74 7.17 -3.72 13.83
C GLY A 74 7.91 -3.84 15.18
N SER A 75 7.23 -3.59 16.29
CA SER A 75 7.70 -3.62 17.67
C SER A 75 7.33 -4.90 18.43
N ALA A 76 6.14 -5.46 18.21
CA ALA A 76 5.67 -6.69 18.86
C ALA A 76 4.42 -7.28 18.19
N PRO A 77 4.15 -8.59 18.35
CA PRO A 77 2.87 -9.17 18.00
C PRO A 77 1.70 -8.56 18.79
N VAL A 78 0.61 -8.27 18.10
CA VAL A 78 -0.63 -7.71 18.67
C VAL A 78 -1.77 -8.68 18.44
N THR A 79 -2.45 -9.05 19.53
CA THR A 79 -3.70 -9.82 19.46
C THR A 79 -4.88 -8.88 19.33
N THR A 80 -5.74 -9.13 18.34
CA THR A 80 -6.95 -8.34 18.08
C THR A 80 -8.14 -9.24 17.76
N ASN A 81 -9.35 -8.70 17.92
CA ASN A 81 -10.58 -9.40 17.52
C ASN A 81 -10.78 -9.27 16.01
N ILE A 82 -11.23 -10.34 15.37
CA ILE A 82 -11.66 -10.29 13.97
C ILE A 82 -12.97 -9.50 13.90
N PRO A 83 -13.05 -8.41 13.12
CA PRO A 83 -14.26 -7.61 13.02
C PRO A 83 -15.43 -8.42 12.46
N ALA A 84 -16.59 -8.33 13.10
CA ALA A 84 -17.82 -9.02 12.65
C ALA A 84 -18.38 -8.47 11.32
N HIS A 85 -18.01 -7.24 10.95
CA HIS A 85 -18.53 -6.55 9.77
C HIS A 85 -17.41 -5.86 8.98
N ALA A 86 -17.26 -6.26 7.71
CA ALA A 86 -16.23 -5.75 6.81
C ALA A 86 -16.55 -4.37 6.21
N HIS A 87 -17.85 -4.04 6.06
CA HIS A 87 -18.30 -2.84 5.34
C HIS A 87 -17.84 -1.52 5.98
N ASP A 88 -17.68 -1.50 7.31
CA ASP A 88 -17.21 -0.33 8.08
C ASP A 88 -15.68 -0.28 8.23
N ARG A 89 -14.95 -1.16 7.53
CA ARG A 89 -13.52 -1.39 7.74
C ARG A 89 -12.74 -1.32 6.44
N SER A 90 -11.43 -1.17 6.60
CA SER A 90 -10.51 -1.45 5.51
C SER A 90 -10.53 -2.95 5.18
N GLY A 91 -10.26 -3.29 3.93
CA GLY A 91 -10.37 -4.66 3.44
C GLY A 91 -10.04 -4.75 1.96
N SER A 92 -10.61 -5.72 1.29
CA SER A 92 -10.49 -5.89 -0.16
C SER A 92 -11.27 -4.84 -0.94
N ARG A 93 -11.09 -4.84 -2.26
CA ARG A 93 -11.90 -4.05 -3.21
C ARG A 93 -13.37 -4.42 -3.17
N ASP A 94 -13.69 -5.70 -2.98
CA ASP A 94 -15.06 -6.21 -2.90
C ASP A 94 -15.70 -6.03 -1.50
N GLY A 95 -14.96 -5.41 -0.56
CA GLY A 95 -15.45 -5.09 0.77
C GLY A 95 -15.50 -6.28 1.72
N THR A 96 -14.74 -7.35 1.44
CA THR A 96 -14.55 -8.51 2.30
C THR A 96 -13.41 -8.31 3.30
N VAL A 97 -13.45 -9.09 4.39
CA VAL A 97 -12.38 -9.11 5.40
C VAL A 97 -11.15 -9.77 4.80
N ASN A 98 -10.00 -9.12 4.92
CA ASN A 98 -8.71 -9.71 4.57
C ASN A 98 -7.61 -9.28 5.56
N SER A 99 -6.35 -9.59 5.24
CA SER A 99 -5.21 -9.24 6.10
C SER A 99 -5.13 -7.75 6.42
N ALA A 100 -5.50 -6.85 5.51
CA ALA A 100 -5.53 -5.41 5.80
C ALA A 100 -6.59 -5.03 6.86
N THR A 101 -7.74 -5.72 6.86
CA THR A 101 -8.77 -5.56 7.91
C THR A 101 -8.22 -5.93 9.28
N LEU A 102 -7.49 -7.04 9.38
CA LEU A 102 -6.91 -7.53 10.63
C LEU A 102 -5.80 -6.60 11.13
N ILE A 103 -4.96 -6.09 10.21
CA ILE A 103 -3.91 -5.13 10.55
C ILE A 103 -4.52 -3.79 11.01
N GLU A 104 -5.61 -3.32 10.39
CA GLU A 104 -6.33 -2.13 10.87
C GLU A 104 -6.90 -2.34 12.28
N ALA A 105 -7.47 -3.52 12.55
CA ALA A 105 -7.97 -3.87 13.87
C ALA A 105 -6.85 -3.89 14.92
N ALA A 106 -5.68 -4.47 14.59
CA ALA A 106 -4.50 -4.45 15.46
C ALA A 106 -4.00 -3.01 15.71
N ALA A 107 -3.98 -2.16 14.69
CA ALA A 107 -3.62 -0.75 14.84
C ALA A 107 -4.56 -0.01 15.80
N GLN A 108 -5.86 -0.30 15.74
CA GLN A 108 -6.84 0.28 16.69
C GLN A 108 -6.66 -0.24 18.11
N THR A 109 -6.28 -1.51 18.28
CA THR A 109 -5.96 -2.07 19.60
C THR A 109 -4.79 -1.34 20.24
N VAL A 110 -3.74 -1.01 19.47
CA VAL A 110 -2.54 -0.34 19.98
C VAL A 110 -2.70 1.17 20.12
N LEU A 111 -3.29 1.82 19.12
CA LEU A 111 -3.30 3.28 18.98
C LEU A 111 -4.61 3.91 19.49
N GLY A 112 -5.62 3.10 19.79
CA GLY A 112 -6.94 3.54 20.27
C GLY A 112 -7.93 3.90 19.15
N SER A 113 -9.14 4.33 19.55
CA SER A 113 -10.28 4.60 18.66
C SER A 113 -10.25 5.96 17.95
N ARG A 114 -9.29 6.84 18.27
CA ARG A 114 -9.12 8.16 17.63
C ARG A 114 -7.94 8.14 16.68
N LEU A 115 -8.11 7.49 15.53
CA LEU A 115 -7.11 7.44 14.46
C LEU A 115 -7.10 8.71 13.58
N GLU A 116 -7.88 9.74 13.94
CA GLU A 116 -7.93 11.02 13.25
C GLU A 116 -6.61 11.80 13.40
N GLY A 117 -6.09 12.31 12.28
CA GLY A 117 -4.95 13.24 12.29
C GLY A 117 -3.57 12.61 12.40
N HIS A 118 -3.42 11.32 12.11
CA HIS A 118 -2.10 10.68 12.14
C HIS A 118 -1.34 10.88 10.83
N LEU A 119 -0.15 11.45 10.96
CA LEU A 119 0.82 11.63 9.88
C LEU A 119 1.32 10.27 9.36
N PRO A 120 1.81 10.19 8.11
CA PRO A 120 2.31 8.95 7.48
C PRO A 120 3.32 8.18 8.34
N PHE A 121 4.11 8.91 9.13
CA PHE A 121 5.10 8.37 10.06
C PHE A 121 4.54 7.31 11.00
N LYS A 122 3.29 7.44 11.46
CA LYS A 122 2.70 6.46 12.38
C LYS A 122 2.42 5.13 11.70
N GLY A 123 2.01 5.14 10.43
CA GLY A 123 1.82 3.91 9.67
C GLY A 123 3.15 3.20 9.44
N PHE A 124 4.19 3.95 9.06
CA PHE A 124 5.53 3.39 8.91
C PHE A 124 6.09 2.86 10.23
N GLN A 125 5.96 3.62 11.31
CA GLN A 125 6.44 3.21 12.62
C GLN A 125 5.71 1.97 13.12
N PHE A 126 4.39 1.89 12.92
CA PHE A 126 3.58 0.74 13.30
C PHE A 126 3.96 -0.51 12.50
N LEU A 127 4.08 -0.41 11.18
CA LEU A 127 4.32 -1.58 10.32
C LEU A 127 5.78 -2.02 10.28
N PHE A 128 6.72 -1.07 10.32
CA PHE A 128 8.13 -1.32 10.06
C PHE A 128 9.05 -0.98 11.24
N GLY A 129 8.50 -0.54 12.38
CA GLY A 129 9.29 -0.16 13.56
C GLY A 129 10.11 1.13 13.37
N SER A 130 9.93 1.85 12.26
CA SER A 130 10.68 3.06 11.92
C SER A 130 9.78 4.07 11.20
N PRO A 131 9.89 5.38 11.48
CA PRO A 131 9.14 6.41 10.76
C PRO A 131 9.59 6.59 9.29
N GLY A 132 10.70 5.96 8.89
CA GLY A 132 11.30 6.13 7.56
C GLY A 132 12.04 7.46 7.39
N ALA A 133 12.53 7.69 6.18
CA ALA A 133 13.12 8.97 5.77
C ALA A 133 12.07 9.84 5.07
N ALA A 134 11.97 11.12 5.46
CA ALA A 134 11.04 12.08 4.85
C ALA A 134 11.79 13.05 3.94
N ILE A 135 11.31 13.22 2.71
CA ILE A 135 11.90 14.12 1.71
C ILE A 135 10.78 15.00 1.13
N PRO A 136 10.76 16.31 1.45
CA PRO A 136 9.73 17.21 0.93
C PRO A 136 10.02 17.55 -0.55
N ALA A 137 8.99 17.52 -1.39
CA ALA A 137 9.08 17.85 -2.81
C ALA A 137 8.96 19.38 -3.02
N LEU A 138 9.86 20.17 -2.42
CA LEU A 138 9.88 21.63 -2.55
C LEU A 138 10.48 22.07 -3.90
N PRO A 139 10.25 23.33 -4.33
CA PRO A 139 10.96 23.91 -5.47
C PRO A 139 12.48 23.69 -5.34
N GLY A 140 13.11 23.19 -6.39
CA GLY A 140 14.55 22.83 -6.40
C GLY A 140 14.90 21.48 -5.77
N LEU A 141 14.03 20.89 -4.94
CA LEU A 141 14.24 19.58 -4.31
C LEU A 141 13.42 18.45 -4.95
N ALA A 142 12.31 18.77 -5.62
CA ALA A 142 11.39 17.75 -6.10
C ALA A 142 12.00 16.71 -7.06
N ARG A 143 12.92 17.11 -7.94
CA ARG A 143 13.63 16.15 -8.80
C ARG A 143 14.53 15.21 -8.00
N ALA A 144 15.17 15.70 -6.93
CA ALA A 144 15.96 14.86 -6.04
C ALA A 144 15.07 13.92 -5.21
N ALA A 145 13.93 14.41 -4.73
CA ALA A 145 12.93 13.62 -4.02
C ALA A 145 12.39 12.48 -4.91
N LEU A 146 12.03 12.79 -6.17
CA LEU A 146 11.59 11.81 -7.15
C LEU A 146 12.65 10.74 -7.41
N ARG A 147 13.91 11.14 -7.65
CA ARG A 147 15.01 10.18 -7.84
C ARG A 147 15.24 9.30 -6.61
N ALA A 148 15.16 9.87 -5.41
CA ALA A 148 15.31 9.11 -4.17
C ALA A 148 14.18 8.09 -3.99
N ALA A 149 12.93 8.46 -4.32
CA ALA A 149 11.80 7.55 -4.32
C ALA A 149 11.92 6.44 -5.38
N ALA A 150 12.28 6.79 -6.62
CA ALA A 150 12.51 5.81 -7.68
C ALA A 150 13.60 4.79 -7.28
N HIS A 151 14.75 5.28 -6.80
CA HIS A 151 15.82 4.42 -6.31
C HIS A 151 15.39 3.55 -5.13
N ALA A 152 14.58 4.10 -4.21
CA ALA A 152 14.04 3.33 -3.10
C ALA A 152 13.15 2.18 -3.58
N LEU A 153 12.23 2.43 -4.52
CA LEU A 153 11.40 1.39 -5.13
C LEU A 153 12.25 0.31 -5.79
N ASP A 154 13.25 0.70 -6.60
CA ASP A 154 14.18 -0.23 -7.26
C ASP A 154 14.97 -1.09 -6.26
N SER A 155 15.30 -0.53 -5.09
CA SER A 155 16.00 -1.25 -4.02
C SER A 155 15.10 -2.17 -3.17
N GLY A 156 13.79 -2.18 -3.45
CA GLY A 156 12.79 -2.90 -2.68
C GLY A 156 12.51 -2.24 -1.33
N ARG A 157 12.26 -0.93 -1.33
CA ARG A 157 11.82 -0.18 -0.14
C ARG A 157 10.44 0.45 -0.40
N PRO A 158 9.51 0.37 0.55
CA PRO A 158 8.19 0.95 0.39
C PRO A 158 8.26 2.48 0.43
N VAL A 159 7.51 3.10 -0.47
CA VAL A 159 7.43 4.56 -0.58
C VAL A 159 5.97 5.00 -0.54
N VAL A 160 5.69 6.06 0.21
CA VAL A 160 4.40 6.77 0.17
C VAL A 160 4.62 8.26 -0.08
N ALA A 161 3.59 8.93 -0.59
CA ALA A 161 3.55 10.37 -0.73
C ALA A 161 2.40 10.91 0.12
N ALA A 162 2.67 11.94 0.92
CA ALA A 162 1.62 12.60 1.69
C ALA A 162 1.52 14.06 1.30
N THR A 163 0.29 14.53 1.10
CA THR A 163 0.01 15.94 0.89
C THR A 163 0.07 16.68 2.20
N LEU A 164 0.73 17.84 2.24
CA LEU A 164 0.62 18.72 3.41
C LEU A 164 -0.83 19.19 3.62
N PRO A 165 -1.17 19.65 4.85
CA PRO A 165 -2.48 20.22 5.14
C PRO A 165 -2.73 21.47 4.27
N ARG A 166 -3.50 21.31 3.20
CA ARG A 166 -4.10 22.42 2.44
C ARG A 166 -5.54 22.60 2.86
N ARG A 167 -6.05 23.84 2.79
CA ARG A 167 -7.42 24.16 3.21
C ARG A 167 -8.50 23.50 2.34
N ARG A 168 -8.19 23.14 1.08
CA ARG A 168 -9.14 22.56 0.12
C ARG A 168 -8.45 21.59 -0.85
N SER A 169 -9.21 20.62 -1.36
CA SER A 169 -8.80 19.81 -2.50
C SER A 169 -8.63 20.68 -3.75
N PHE A 170 -7.75 20.25 -4.65
CA PHE A 170 -7.54 20.86 -5.97
C PHE A 170 -7.32 19.73 -7.00
N THR A 171 -7.28 20.07 -8.28
CA THR A 171 -7.07 19.10 -9.37
C THR A 171 -5.73 19.33 -10.04
N LEU A 172 -5.07 18.25 -10.43
CA LEU A 172 -3.91 18.26 -11.33
C LEU A 172 -4.22 17.43 -12.56
N ALA A 173 -3.65 17.77 -13.70
CA ALA A 173 -3.69 16.91 -14.89
C ALA A 173 -2.78 15.69 -14.67
N ASP A 174 -3.26 14.49 -14.87
CA ASP A 174 -2.42 13.29 -14.92
C ASP A 174 -1.45 13.40 -16.10
N GLU A 175 -0.15 13.25 -15.88
CA GLU A 175 0.88 13.41 -16.92
C GLU A 175 0.77 12.36 -18.03
N HIS A 176 0.17 11.20 -17.74
CA HIS A 176 0.06 10.13 -18.72
C HIS A 176 -1.03 10.37 -19.76
N ASN A 177 -2.19 10.89 -19.34
CA ASN A 177 -3.39 10.98 -20.17
C ASN A 177 -4.10 12.35 -20.14
N GLY A 178 -3.55 13.33 -19.41
CA GLY A 178 -4.10 14.67 -19.26
C GLY A 178 -5.38 14.76 -18.42
N ARG A 179 -5.85 13.65 -17.84
CA ARG A 179 -7.10 13.62 -17.07
C ARG A 179 -6.96 14.44 -15.80
N GLN A 180 -7.93 15.30 -15.52
CA GLN A 180 -7.95 16.02 -14.25
C GLN A 180 -8.24 15.06 -13.10
N VAL A 181 -7.33 15.00 -12.13
CA VAL A 181 -7.49 14.19 -10.92
C VAL A 181 -7.42 15.03 -9.67
N ARG A 182 -8.37 14.76 -8.77
CA ARG A 182 -8.48 15.45 -7.48
C ARG A 182 -7.40 14.97 -6.51
N ILE A 183 -6.62 15.93 -6.01
CA ILE A 183 -5.69 15.74 -4.90
C ILE A 183 -6.41 16.07 -3.59
N THR A 184 -6.43 15.09 -2.69
CA THR A 184 -7.04 15.22 -1.36
C THR A 184 -6.02 15.79 -0.39
N PRO A 185 -6.31 16.90 0.31
CA PRO A 185 -5.38 17.46 1.29
C PRO A 185 -5.32 16.56 2.54
N ASN A 186 -4.20 16.61 3.26
CA ASN A 186 -3.98 15.79 4.45
C ASN A 186 -4.24 14.29 4.21
N HIS A 187 -3.84 13.81 3.03
CA HIS A 187 -4.04 12.44 2.57
C HIS A 187 -2.71 11.76 2.24
N VAL A 188 -2.69 10.43 2.31
CA VAL A 188 -1.51 9.61 2.02
C VAL A 188 -1.81 8.69 0.84
N TYR A 189 -0.90 8.68 -0.13
CA TYR A 189 -0.92 7.88 -1.34
C TYR A 189 0.24 6.87 -1.30
N ALA A 190 0.01 5.63 -1.74
CA ALA A 190 1.09 4.68 -1.92
C ALA A 190 1.82 5.01 -3.22
N VAL A 191 3.16 4.99 -3.24
CA VAL A 191 3.90 5.07 -4.50
C VAL A 191 4.15 3.63 -4.96
N VAL A 192 3.56 3.28 -6.10
CA VAL A 192 3.47 1.90 -6.59
C VAL A 192 4.40 1.63 -7.76
N GLY A 193 5.05 2.67 -8.28
CA GLY A 193 6.02 2.57 -9.36
C GLY A 193 6.57 3.93 -9.75
N HIS A 194 7.43 3.92 -10.76
CA HIS A 194 7.98 5.12 -11.36
C HIS A 194 8.19 4.91 -12.87
N THR A 195 8.24 6.01 -13.60
CA THR A 195 8.55 6.02 -15.04
C THR A 195 9.80 6.86 -15.27
N GLN A 196 10.65 6.40 -16.18
CA GLN A 196 11.83 7.16 -16.61
C GLN A 196 11.45 8.12 -17.75
N SER A 197 12.16 9.25 -17.83
CA SER A 197 12.12 10.08 -19.04
C SER A 197 12.63 9.28 -20.23
N LYS A 198 11.86 9.21 -21.32
CA LYS A 198 12.38 8.71 -22.58
C LYS A 198 13.40 9.71 -23.15
N PRO A 199 14.52 9.25 -23.73
CA PRO A 199 15.43 10.14 -24.45
C PRO A 199 14.68 10.90 -25.56
N GLY A 200 14.77 12.23 -25.56
CA GLY A 200 14.11 13.09 -26.57
C GLY A 200 12.63 13.40 -26.30
N SER A 201 12.09 13.00 -25.16
CA SER A 201 10.74 13.36 -24.71
C SER A 201 10.80 14.49 -23.68
N ASP A 202 9.94 15.51 -23.83
CA ASP A 202 9.77 16.58 -22.85
C ASP A 202 9.14 16.09 -21.53
N CYS A 203 8.54 14.89 -21.51
CA CYS A 203 8.05 14.30 -20.26
C CYS A 203 9.21 13.97 -19.31
N SER A 204 9.32 14.77 -18.25
CA SER A 204 10.07 14.40 -17.06
C SER A 204 9.44 13.14 -16.46
N GLY A 205 10.23 12.10 -16.17
CA GLY A 205 9.77 10.89 -15.49
C GLY A 205 8.96 11.21 -14.23
N GLY A 206 8.13 10.28 -13.78
CA GLY A 206 7.20 10.54 -12.68
C GLY A 206 7.00 9.36 -11.74
N LEU A 207 6.25 9.60 -10.68
CA LEU A 207 5.82 8.58 -9.73
C LEU A 207 4.41 8.14 -10.05
N LEU A 208 4.17 6.84 -9.97
CA LEU A 208 2.84 6.24 -10.04
C LEU A 208 2.31 6.11 -8.62
N MET A 209 1.20 6.79 -8.31
CA MET A 209 0.70 6.91 -6.94
C MET A 209 -0.73 6.41 -6.78
N ARG A 210 -0.94 5.44 -5.91
CA ARG A 210 -2.26 4.89 -5.63
C ARG A 210 -2.94 5.56 -4.44
N ASN A 211 -4.19 5.99 -4.64
CA ASN A 211 -5.06 6.42 -3.56
C ASN A 211 -5.61 5.18 -2.81
N PRO A 212 -5.44 5.05 -1.49
CA PRO A 212 -5.98 3.92 -0.73
C PRO A 212 -7.52 3.91 -0.67
N VAL A 213 -8.19 5.05 -0.92
CA VAL A 213 -9.66 5.13 -1.00
C VAL A 213 -10.07 4.76 -2.42
N LEU A 214 -10.52 3.52 -2.62
CA LEU A 214 -11.16 3.11 -3.87
C LEU A 214 -12.61 3.60 -3.85
N THR A 215 -12.88 4.73 -4.49
CA THR A 215 -14.26 5.13 -4.77
C THR A 215 -14.80 4.17 -5.83
N GLY A 216 -15.91 3.50 -5.55
CA GLY A 216 -16.53 2.44 -6.38
C GLY A 216 -17.01 2.85 -7.78
N ARG A 217 -16.32 3.77 -8.46
CA ARG A 217 -16.33 3.89 -9.91
C ARG A 217 -15.34 2.86 -10.43
N THR A 218 -15.90 1.71 -10.77
CA THR A 218 -15.31 0.66 -11.60
C THR A 218 -14.64 1.28 -12.83
N ASP A 219 -13.66 0.56 -13.37
CA ASP A 219 -12.80 0.89 -14.54
C ASP A 219 -11.42 1.47 -14.17
N ILE A 220 -10.97 1.23 -12.93
CA ILE A 220 -9.65 1.66 -12.52
C ILE A 220 -8.66 0.48 -12.61
N ASP A 221 -8.24 0.19 -13.84
CA ASP A 221 -6.85 -0.20 -14.12
C ASP A 221 -5.90 1.04 -14.09
N VAL A 222 -6.44 2.24 -13.84
CA VAL A 222 -5.77 3.55 -13.74
C VAL A 222 -5.65 4.08 -12.29
N ASP A 223 -5.40 3.19 -11.32
CA ASP A 223 -5.48 3.49 -9.86
C ASP A 223 -4.28 4.29 -9.38
N ALA A 224 -3.30 4.46 -10.25
CA ALA A 224 -2.08 5.19 -10.00
C ALA A 224 -2.09 6.54 -10.73
N LEU A 225 -2.09 7.63 -9.98
CA LEU A 225 -1.83 8.97 -10.47
C LEU A 225 -0.38 9.04 -10.93
N HIS A 226 -0.15 9.43 -12.19
CA HIS A 226 1.21 9.71 -12.64
C HIS A 226 1.54 11.18 -12.38
N LEU A 227 2.40 11.43 -11.37
CA LEU A 227 2.85 12.79 -11.06
C LEU A 227 4.33 13.02 -11.39
N SER A 228 4.59 14.12 -12.10
CA SER A 228 5.94 14.64 -12.35
C SER A 228 6.53 15.34 -11.12
N ALA A 229 7.83 15.67 -11.15
CA ALA A 229 8.47 16.41 -10.07
C ALA A 229 7.80 17.76 -9.79
N ASP A 230 7.40 18.48 -10.84
CA ASP A 230 6.77 19.80 -10.71
C ASP A 230 5.38 19.68 -10.07
N GLN A 231 4.63 18.63 -10.42
CA GLN A 231 3.34 18.33 -9.82
C GLN A 231 3.45 17.87 -8.36
N LEU A 232 4.51 17.15 -7.98
CA LEU A 232 4.78 16.85 -6.57
C LEU A 232 5.00 18.15 -5.75
N THR A 233 5.66 19.14 -6.34
CA THR A 233 5.80 20.49 -5.75
C THR A 233 4.48 21.22 -5.69
N GLU A 234 3.73 21.26 -6.78
CA GLU A 234 2.42 21.91 -6.83
C GLU A 234 1.48 21.30 -5.79
N ALA A 235 1.52 19.98 -5.61
CA ALA A 235 0.76 19.26 -4.60
C ALA A 235 1.32 19.38 -3.18
N THR A 236 2.48 20.01 -3.02
CA THR A 236 3.16 20.19 -1.73
C THR A 236 3.32 18.85 -1.01
N MET A 237 3.81 17.85 -1.74
CA MET A 237 3.95 16.50 -1.21
C MET A 237 5.26 16.32 -0.43
N THR A 238 5.20 15.47 0.58
CA THR A 238 6.38 14.90 1.23
C THR A 238 6.41 13.40 0.93
N LEU A 239 7.54 12.92 0.42
CA LEU A 239 7.78 11.50 0.18
C LEU A 239 8.35 10.87 1.44
N PHE A 240 7.85 9.69 1.80
CA PHE A 240 8.35 8.90 2.92
C PHE A 240 8.87 7.57 2.41
N ILE A 241 10.09 7.23 2.78
CA ILE A 241 10.78 6.03 2.36
C ILE A 241 11.02 5.15 3.58
N GLY A 242 10.37 3.99 3.61
CA GLY A 242 10.52 3.03 4.70
C GLY A 242 11.82 2.24 4.66
N PRO A 243 12.08 1.44 5.69
CA PRO A 243 13.14 0.45 5.64
C PRO A 243 12.78 -0.67 4.65
N LYS A 244 13.79 -1.39 4.18
CA LYS A 244 13.57 -2.61 3.40
C LYS A 244 12.85 -3.64 4.29
N PRO A 245 11.68 -4.18 3.89
CA PRO A 245 11.00 -5.18 4.70
C PRO A 245 11.90 -6.40 4.90
N ALA A 246 11.94 -6.93 6.12
CA ALA A 246 12.73 -8.12 6.41
C ALA A 246 12.19 -9.32 5.61
N PRO A 247 13.07 -10.24 5.15
CA PRO A 247 12.61 -11.50 4.60
C PRO A 247 11.81 -12.28 5.67
N SER A 248 10.80 -13.03 5.20
CA SER A 248 9.90 -13.82 6.05
C SER A 248 10.68 -14.70 7.04
N ARG A 249 10.33 -14.64 8.33
CA ARG A 249 10.84 -15.54 9.38
C ARG A 249 10.24 -16.95 9.34
N LYS A 250 9.34 -17.28 8.40
CA LYS A 250 8.61 -18.57 8.37
C LYS A 250 9.46 -19.83 8.07
N GLY A 251 10.79 -19.75 8.07
CA GLY A 251 11.69 -20.89 7.81
C GLY A 251 12.47 -21.45 9.00
N ALA A 252 12.48 -20.81 10.18
CA ALA A 252 13.48 -21.12 11.21
C ALA A 252 13.09 -22.20 12.24
N ASN A 253 11.93 -22.84 12.15
CA ASN A 253 11.46 -23.75 13.20
C ASN A 253 10.83 -25.07 12.70
N THR A 254 11.48 -25.73 11.74
CA THR A 254 11.23 -27.15 11.44
C THR A 254 12.54 -27.92 11.49
N GLY A 255 12.96 -28.35 12.68
CA GLY A 255 14.14 -29.21 12.79
C GLY A 255 14.73 -29.30 14.18
N GLN A 256 13.98 -29.79 15.15
CA GLN A 256 14.48 -30.66 16.22
C GLN A 256 13.28 -31.18 17.02
N ARG A 257 12.64 -32.23 16.50
CA ARG A 257 11.95 -33.18 17.36
C ARG A 257 13.05 -33.96 18.08
N ALA A 258 13.19 -33.72 19.39
CA ALA A 258 13.87 -34.67 20.24
C ALA A 258 13.01 -35.95 20.27
N GLU A 259 13.60 -37.07 19.85
CA GLU A 259 13.04 -38.38 20.12
C GLU A 259 13.12 -38.64 21.64
N PRO A 260 12.06 -39.18 22.26
CA PRO A 260 12.14 -39.62 23.64
C PRO A 260 12.98 -40.90 23.72
N GLN A 261 14.00 -40.89 24.57
CA GLN A 261 14.62 -42.09 25.13
C GLN A 261 13.88 -42.51 26.40
#